data_AF-A0A7R9M2I0-F1
#
_entry.id   AF-A0A7R9M2I0-F1
#
_cell.length_a   1.000
_cell.length_b   1.000
_cell.length_c   1.000
_cell.angle_alpha   90.00
_cell.angle_beta   90.00
_cell.angle_gamma   90.00
#
_symmetry.space_group_name_H-M   'P 1'
#
loop_
_entity.id
_entity.type
_entity.pdbx_description
1 polymer ?
#
loop_
_entity_poly.entity_id
_entity_poly.type
_entity_poly.pdbx_seq_one_letter_code
_entity_poly.pdbx_strand_id
1 'polypeptide(L)'
;MVATVKYKQELSSRVTVVTKEEGVSLISCQDVHNSVFSANMKVSVQPVVDIEILPVVLETHIGGTVILPIAVYGYESDSSKTKRVFDDCSQIPFDVEIVEKTRVKYDPKNIMAGVGQRSCRSLAFECISTGNTRVWIRYGKEKLS
;
A
#
# COMPACT_ATOMS: atom_id res chain seq x y z
N MET A 1 17.05 -9.99 9.96
CA MET A 1 16.82 -8.68 9.32
C MET A 1 18.14 -8.09 8.84
N VAL A 2 18.29 -7.86 7.54
CA VAL A 2 19.43 -7.11 6.97
C VAL A 2 18.91 -5.82 6.35
N ALA A 3 19.37 -4.68 6.85
CA ALA A 3 19.12 -3.37 6.26
C ALA A 3 20.39 -2.90 5.53
N THR A 4 20.25 -2.52 4.26
CA THR A 4 21.35 -1.92 3.48
C THR A 4 21.08 -0.45 3.29
N VAL A 5 22.04 0.38 3.70
CA VAL A 5 22.01 1.84 3.50
C VAL A 5 22.90 2.18 2.31
N LYS A 6 22.34 2.82 1.30
CA LYS A 6 23.10 3.34 0.15
C LYS A 6 23.08 4.86 0.17
N TYR A 7 24.27 5.45 0.12
CA TYR A 7 24.50 6.89 0.03
C TYR A 7 25.26 7.19 -1.26
N LYS A 8 24.89 8.26 -1.95
CA LYS A 8 25.64 8.80 -3.09
C LYS A 8 26.05 10.23 -2.75
N GLN A 9 27.34 10.50 -2.81
CA GLN A 9 27.93 11.79 -2.44
C GLN A 9 27.42 12.96 -3.30
N GLU A 10 27.00 12.67 -4.53
CA GLU A 10 26.39 13.64 -5.46
C GLU A 10 24.93 14.00 -5.11
N LEU A 11 24.28 13.25 -4.21
CA LEU A 11 22.92 13.47 -3.73
C LEU A 11 22.94 13.62 -2.20
N SER A 12 23.65 14.64 -1.70
CA SER A 12 23.92 14.85 -0.27
C SER A 12 22.66 14.86 0.63
N SER A 13 21.48 15.11 0.06
CA SER A 13 20.19 15.16 0.77
C SER A 13 19.37 13.86 0.72
N ARG A 14 19.87 12.78 0.10
CA ARG A 14 19.11 11.53 -0.09
C ARG A 14 19.87 10.29 0.37
N VAL A 15 19.17 9.46 1.14
CA VAL A 15 19.62 8.13 1.57
C VAL A 15 18.57 7.11 1.17
N THR A 16 18.99 5.96 0.64
CA THR A 16 18.10 4.84 0.36
C THR A 16 18.36 3.73 1.37
N VAL A 17 17.30 3.33 2.09
CA VAL A 17 17.32 2.19 3.00
C VAL A 17 16.51 1.06 2.39
N VAL A 18 17.13 -0.11 2.28
CA VAL A 18 16.47 -1.32 1.77
C VAL A 18 16.47 -2.39 2.86
N THR A 19 15.29 -2.84 3.25
CA THR A 19 15.05 -3.92 4.20
C THR A 19 14.47 -5.13 3.47
N LYS A 20 14.98 -6.33 3.72
CA LYS A 20 14.57 -7.55 3.00
C LYS A 20 13.64 -8.48 3.79
N GLU A 21 13.52 -8.26 5.09
CA GLU A 21 12.79 -9.13 6.01
C GLU A 21 11.92 -8.29 6.94
N GLU A 22 10.93 -8.93 7.55
CA GLU A 22 10.14 -8.36 8.63
C GLU A 22 11.03 -7.88 9.78
N GLY A 23 10.58 -6.82 10.44
CA GLY A 23 11.29 -6.23 11.58
C GLY A 23 11.25 -4.71 11.59
N VAL A 24 11.96 -4.13 12.55
CA VAL A 24 11.98 -2.70 12.81
C VAL A 24 13.38 -2.15 12.55
N SER A 25 13.46 -1.09 11.75
CA SER A 25 14.68 -0.30 11.53
C SER A 25 14.50 1.10 12.08
N LEU A 26 15.44 1.52 12.92
CA LEU A 26 15.56 2.90 13.38
C LEU A 26 16.62 3.59 12.54
N ILE A 27 16.23 4.67 11.88
CA ILE A 27 17.11 5.48 11.03
C ILE A 27 17.29 6.81 11.74
N SER A 28 18.53 7.13 12.07
CA SER A 28 18.92 8.40 12.67
C SER A 28 19.81 9.15 11.68
N CYS A 29 19.45 10.39 11.39
CA CYS A 29 20.22 11.30 10.58
C CYS A 29 20.69 12.46 11.46
N GLN A 30 21.95 12.85 11.34
CA GLN A 30 22.52 13.99 12.04
C GLN A 30 23.33 14.83 11.07
N ASP A 31 23.18 16.15 11.15
CA ASP A 31 23.99 17.08 10.37
C ASP A 31 25.44 17.08 10.90
N VAL A 32 26.41 16.84 10.00
CA VAL A 32 27.84 16.74 10.33
C VAL A 32 28.41 18.08 10.79
N HIS A 33 27.84 19.20 10.34
CA HIS A 33 28.26 20.56 10.69
C HIS A 33 27.45 21.15 11.83
N ASN A 34 26.30 20.56 12.18
CA ASN A 34 25.50 21.00 13.31
C ASN A 34 24.79 19.84 14.02
N SER A 35 25.42 19.35 15.09
CA SER A 35 24.92 18.21 15.86
C SER A 35 23.56 18.42 16.52
N VAL A 36 23.05 19.66 16.61
CA VAL A 36 21.70 19.98 17.13
C VAL A 36 20.62 19.54 16.14
N PHE A 37 20.92 19.56 14.84
CA PHE A 37 19.99 19.10 13.81
C PHE A 37 20.10 17.59 13.67
N SER A 38 19.18 16.88 14.31
CA SER A 38 18.99 15.44 14.16
C SER A 38 17.54 15.09 13.85
N ALA A 39 17.34 14.03 13.08
CA ALA A 39 16.03 13.49 12.74
C ALA A 39 16.05 11.97 12.93
N ASN A 40 14.97 11.43 13.49
CA ASN A 40 14.81 10.00 13.70
C ASN A 40 13.56 9.51 12.96
N MET A 41 13.67 8.35 12.32
CA MET A 41 12.58 7.68 11.61
C MET A 41 12.55 6.21 12.01
N LYS A 42 11.34 5.68 12.25
CA LYS A 42 11.12 4.25 12.49
C LYS A 42 10.44 3.66 11.27
N VAL A 43 11.08 2.68 10.65
CA VAL A 43 10.50 1.89 9.56
C VAL A 43 10.17 0.50 10.11
N SER A 44 8.94 0.05 9.92
CA SER A 44 8.49 -1.27 10.36
C SER A 44 8.02 -2.06 9.14
N VAL A 45 8.65 -3.19 8.87
CA VAL A 45 8.21 -4.16 7.86
C VAL A 45 7.44 -5.25 8.59
N GLN A 46 6.17 -5.40 8.27
CA GLN A 46 5.24 -6.24 9.01
C GLN A 46 4.46 -7.13 8.03
N PRO A 47 4.04 -8.33 8.47
CA PRO A 47 3.11 -9.13 7.70
C PRO A 47 1.76 -8.43 7.61
N VAL A 48 1.03 -8.69 6.51
CA VAL A 48 -0.35 -8.25 6.38
C VAL A 48 -1.22 -9.13 7.28
N VAL A 49 -2.10 -8.48 8.06
CA VAL A 49 -3.01 -9.16 8.99
C VAL A 49 -4.46 -9.03 8.57
N ASP A 50 -4.78 -8.00 7.80
CA ASP A 50 -6.14 -7.71 7.35
C ASP A 50 -6.15 -6.80 6.12
N ILE A 51 -7.23 -6.88 5.34
CA ILE A 51 -7.50 -6.00 4.21
C ILE A 51 -8.96 -5.55 4.24
N GLU A 52 -9.19 -4.28 3.92
CA GLU A 52 -10.52 -3.68 3.93
C GLU A 52 -10.71 -2.77 2.73
N ILE A 53 -11.91 -2.83 2.14
CA ILE A 53 -12.39 -1.83 1.19
C ILE A 53 -13.04 -0.73 2.03
N LEU A 54 -12.46 0.46 1.99
CA LEU A 54 -12.98 1.59 2.77
C LEU A 54 -14.29 2.12 2.17
N PRO A 55 -15.15 2.77 2.98
CA PRO A 55 -16.42 3.33 2.51
C PRO A 55 -16.21 4.31 1.34
N VAL A 56 -16.93 4.08 0.25
CA VAL A 56 -16.87 4.92 -0.96
C VAL A 56 -18.20 4.86 -1.72
N VAL A 57 -18.42 5.81 -2.62
CA VAL A 57 -19.53 5.75 -3.58
C VAL A 57 -19.25 4.64 -4.59
N LEU A 58 -20.14 3.65 -4.64
CA LEU A 58 -20.02 2.46 -5.49
C LEU A 58 -20.85 2.54 -6.78
N GLU A 59 -21.45 3.70 -7.04
CA GLU A 59 -22.32 3.93 -8.19
C GLU A 59 -21.68 4.93 -9.15
N THR A 60 -21.78 4.65 -10.45
CA THR A 60 -21.32 5.56 -11.50
C THR A 60 -22.09 5.34 -12.79
N HIS A 61 -21.96 6.27 -13.73
CA HIS A 61 -22.56 6.16 -15.06
C HIS A 61 -21.68 5.29 -16.00
N ILE A 62 -22.23 4.85 -17.12
CA ILE A 62 -21.45 4.12 -18.15
C ILE A 62 -20.31 5.02 -18.66
N GLY A 63 -19.09 4.49 -18.75
CA GLY A 63 -17.85 5.21 -19.05
C GLY A 63 -17.23 5.89 -17.81
N GLY A 64 -17.95 5.94 -16.69
CA GLY A 64 -17.45 6.44 -15.42
C GLY A 64 -16.52 5.44 -14.74
N THR A 65 -15.73 5.93 -13.78
CA THR A 65 -14.81 5.11 -12.98
C THR A 65 -15.26 5.06 -11.52
N VAL A 66 -15.32 3.86 -10.94
CA VAL A 66 -15.43 3.64 -9.50
C VAL A 66 -14.03 3.44 -8.94
N ILE A 67 -13.69 4.22 -7.90
CA ILE A 67 -12.39 4.13 -7.22
C ILE A 67 -12.64 3.44 -5.88
N LEU A 68 -12.04 2.26 -5.68
CA LEU A 68 -12.10 1.52 -4.43
C LEU A 68 -10.85 1.80 -3.59
N PRO A 69 -10.94 2.60 -2.52
CA PRO A 69 -9.85 2.79 -1.58
C PRO A 69 -9.64 1.55 -0.71
N ILE A 70 -8.40 1.09 -0.65
CA ILE A 70 -8.00 -0.10 0.09
C ILE A 70 -7.17 0.30 1.29
N ALA A 71 -7.53 -0.24 2.46
CA ALA A 71 -6.70 -0.25 3.65
C ALA A 71 -6.09 -1.64 3.83
N VAL A 72 -4.78 -1.68 4.00
CA VAL A 72 -4.06 -2.89 4.41
C VAL A 72 -3.58 -2.65 5.82
N TYR A 73 -3.75 -3.64 6.69
CA TYR A 73 -3.37 -3.54 8.09
C TYR A 73 -2.21 -4.47 8.43
N GLY A 74 -1.32 -4.00 9.28
CA GLY A 74 -0.28 -4.76 9.97
C GLY A 74 -0.33 -4.48 11.48
N TYR A 75 0.52 -5.13 12.26
CA TYR A 75 0.68 -4.78 13.68
C TYR A 75 1.73 -3.68 13.86
N GLU A 76 1.52 -2.77 14.82
CA GLU A 76 2.49 -1.71 15.12
C GLU A 76 3.78 -2.24 15.79
N SER A 77 3.65 -3.32 16.56
CA SER A 77 4.76 -4.12 17.07
C SER A 77 4.29 -5.55 17.35
N ASP A 78 5.20 -6.53 17.35
CA ASP A 78 4.85 -7.93 17.65
C ASP A 78 4.22 -8.09 19.05
N SER A 79 4.54 -7.19 19.97
CA SER A 79 3.96 -7.13 21.33
C SER A 79 2.59 -6.45 21.39
N SER A 80 2.31 -5.52 20.47
CA SER A 80 1.08 -4.73 20.42
C SER A 80 0.19 -5.29 19.33
N LYS A 81 -0.91 -5.95 19.71
CA LYS A 81 -1.96 -6.39 18.75
C LYS A 81 -2.76 -5.22 18.15
N THR A 82 -2.26 -3.99 18.25
CA THR A 82 -2.89 -2.81 17.67
C THR A 82 -2.67 -2.82 16.16
N LYS A 83 -3.77 -2.92 15.41
CA LYS A 83 -3.75 -2.83 13.95
C LYS A 83 -3.44 -1.40 13.54
N ARG A 84 -2.51 -1.25 12.60
CA ARG A 84 -2.17 0.02 11.96
C ARG A 84 -2.18 -0.16 10.44
N VAL A 85 -2.65 0.86 9.74
CA VAL A 85 -2.65 0.86 8.28
C VAL A 85 -1.23 1.05 7.78
N PHE A 86 -0.87 0.33 6.72
CA PHE A 86 0.39 0.56 6.01
C PHE A 86 0.40 1.95 5.36
N ASP A 87 1.50 2.69 5.53
CA ASP A 87 1.65 3.99 4.86
C ASP A 87 1.87 3.82 3.34
N ASP A 88 2.48 2.70 2.92
CA ASP A 88 2.66 2.31 1.51
C ASP A 88 2.41 0.80 1.34
N CYS A 89 1.51 0.45 0.43
CA CYS A 89 1.19 -0.94 0.07
C CYS A 89 1.32 -1.21 -1.44
N SER A 90 2.11 -0.40 -2.15
CA SER A 90 2.37 -0.51 -3.59
C SER A 90 2.95 -1.86 -4.01
N GLN A 91 3.76 -2.48 -3.13
CA GLN A 91 4.42 -3.78 -3.37
C GLN A 91 3.52 -4.98 -3.08
N ILE A 92 2.30 -4.78 -2.58
CA ILE A 92 1.37 -5.87 -2.29
C ILE A 92 0.61 -6.23 -3.58
N PRO A 93 0.72 -7.47 -4.09
CA PRO A 93 -0.07 -7.90 -5.22
C PRO A 93 -1.52 -8.17 -4.77
N PHE A 94 -2.46 -7.49 -5.42
CA PHE A 94 -3.89 -7.73 -5.23
C PHE A 94 -4.43 -8.58 -6.37
N ASP A 95 -5.08 -9.68 -6.02
CA ASP A 95 -5.91 -10.46 -6.92
C ASP A 95 -7.34 -9.92 -6.87
N VAL A 96 -7.91 -9.65 -8.05
CA VAL A 96 -9.20 -9.00 -8.21
C VAL A 96 -10.10 -9.89 -9.05
N GLU A 97 -11.10 -10.47 -8.41
CA GLU A 97 -12.09 -11.33 -9.04
C GLU A 97 -13.39 -10.54 -9.23
N ILE A 98 -13.80 -10.38 -10.48
CA ILE A 98 -15.06 -9.72 -10.87
C ILE A 98 -16.03 -10.80 -11.35
N VAL A 99 -17.20 -10.90 -10.71
CA VAL A 99 -18.20 -11.92 -11.06
C VAL A 99 -18.81 -11.62 -12.44
N GLU A 100 -19.24 -10.39 -12.69
CA GLU A 100 -19.83 -9.96 -13.97
C GLU A 100 -18.85 -9.12 -14.80
N LYS A 101 -17.85 -9.77 -15.41
CA LYS A 101 -16.78 -9.12 -16.21
C LYS A 101 -17.28 -8.27 -17.39
N THR A 102 -18.53 -8.39 -17.80
CA THR A 102 -19.16 -7.59 -18.86
C THR A 102 -19.66 -6.22 -18.37
N ARG A 103 -19.67 -5.97 -17.06
CA ARG A 103 -20.19 -4.74 -16.44
C ARG A 103 -19.12 -3.77 -16.04
N VAL A 104 -18.01 -4.27 -15.51
CA VAL A 104 -16.89 -3.45 -15.07
C VAL A 104 -15.57 -4.02 -15.59
N LYS A 105 -14.64 -3.11 -15.88
CA LYS A 105 -13.28 -3.43 -16.29
C LYS A 105 -12.30 -2.90 -15.27
N TYR A 106 -11.41 -3.79 -14.82
CA TYR A 106 -10.29 -3.45 -13.94
C TYR A 106 -9.00 -3.43 -14.75
N ASP A 107 -8.19 -2.39 -14.59
CA ASP A 107 -6.83 -2.32 -15.13
C ASP A 107 -5.80 -2.48 -14.01
N PRO A 108 -5.14 -3.65 -13.88
CA PRO A 108 -4.15 -3.88 -12.83
C PRO A 108 -2.89 -3.02 -13.00
N LYS A 109 -2.65 -2.44 -14.18
CA LYS A 109 -1.50 -1.56 -14.43
C LYS A 109 -1.75 -0.14 -13.92
N ASN A 110 -3.00 0.25 -13.73
CA ASN A 110 -3.36 1.56 -13.23
C ASN A 110 -3.29 1.58 -11.70
N ILE A 111 -2.07 1.67 -11.17
CA ILE A 111 -1.82 1.73 -9.73
C ILE A 111 -2.06 3.15 -9.24
N MET A 112 -3.12 3.34 -8.45
CA MET A 112 -3.44 4.63 -7.83
C MET A 112 -2.98 4.66 -6.37
N ALA A 113 -2.47 5.82 -5.95
CA ALA A 113 -2.26 6.10 -4.53
C ALA A 113 -3.58 6.00 -3.75
N GLY A 114 -3.50 5.67 -2.47
CA GLY A 114 -4.68 5.58 -1.61
C GLY A 114 -5.44 6.91 -1.55
N VAL A 115 -6.73 6.86 -1.88
CA VAL A 115 -7.64 8.01 -1.77
C VAL A 115 -8.38 7.94 -0.43
N GLY A 116 -8.37 9.04 0.32
CA GLY A 116 -9.04 9.15 1.61
C GLY A 116 -8.15 8.82 2.81
N GLN A 117 -8.66 9.07 4.01
CA GLN A 117 -7.93 8.74 5.24
C GLN A 117 -7.80 7.22 5.37
N ARG A 118 -6.62 6.74 5.74
CA ARG A 118 -6.33 5.31 5.99
C ARG A 118 -6.32 4.42 4.74
N SER A 119 -6.32 4.98 3.54
CA SER A 119 -6.09 4.20 2.32
C SER A 119 -4.59 4.21 1.97
N CYS A 120 -4.02 3.04 1.70
CA CYS A 120 -2.63 2.92 1.24
C CYS A 120 -2.54 2.75 -0.29
N ARG A 121 -3.64 2.36 -0.94
CA ARG A 121 -3.76 2.18 -2.40
C ARG A 121 -5.21 2.22 -2.83
N SER A 122 -5.46 2.62 -4.07
CA SER A 122 -6.79 2.56 -4.67
C SER A 122 -6.81 1.71 -5.94
N LEU A 123 -7.93 1.04 -6.19
CA LEU A 123 -8.19 0.26 -7.40
C LEU A 123 -9.30 0.93 -8.22
N ALA A 124 -9.10 1.06 -9.52
CA ALA A 124 -10.04 1.73 -10.42
C ALA A 124 -10.79 0.73 -11.31
N PHE A 125 -12.11 0.88 -11.38
CA PHE A 125 -13.01 0.06 -12.17
C PHE A 125 -13.82 0.94 -13.11
N GLU A 126 -13.66 0.73 -14.41
CA GLU A 126 -14.45 1.42 -15.44
C GLU A 126 -15.79 0.71 -15.63
N CYS A 127 -16.89 1.46 -15.59
CA CYS A 127 -18.23 0.96 -15.82
C CYS A 127 -18.51 0.86 -17.33
N ILE A 128 -18.80 -0.34 -17.82
CA ILE A 128 -19.02 -0.62 -19.25
C ILE A 128 -20.50 -0.80 -19.56
N SER A 129 -21.28 -1.34 -18.62
CA SER A 129 -22.72 -1.57 -18.80
C SER A 129 -23.50 -1.45 -17.49
N THR A 130 -24.80 -1.20 -17.59
CA THR A 130 -25.67 -1.01 -16.43
C THR A 130 -25.87 -2.29 -15.63
N GLY A 131 -25.95 -2.14 -14.30
CA GLY A 131 -26.38 -3.17 -13.37
C GLY A 131 -25.44 -3.28 -12.17
N ASN A 132 -25.70 -4.27 -11.33
CA ASN A 132 -24.90 -4.53 -10.14
C ASN A 132 -23.82 -5.57 -10.44
N THR A 133 -22.70 -5.49 -9.75
CA THR A 133 -21.65 -6.52 -9.79
C THR A 133 -21.03 -6.71 -8.41
N ARG A 134 -20.38 -7.85 -8.22
CA ARG A 134 -19.57 -8.11 -7.02
C ARG A 134 -18.10 -8.23 -7.40
N VAL A 135 -17.26 -7.57 -6.62
CA VAL A 135 -15.81 -7.61 -6.74
C VAL A 135 -15.25 -8.20 -5.45
N TRP A 136 -14.39 -9.19 -5.59
CA TRP A 136 -13.62 -9.77 -4.50
C TRP A 136 -12.16 -9.35 -4.65
N ILE A 137 -11.57 -8.87 -3.57
CA ILE A 137 -10.16 -8.50 -3.51
C ILE A 137 -9.48 -9.42 -2.53
N ARG A 138 -8.38 -10.04 -2.97
CA ARG A 138 -7.53 -10.90 -2.16
C ARG A 138 -6.09 -10.41 -2.26
N TYR A 139 -5.29 -10.71 -1.25
CA TYR A 139 -3.85 -10.51 -1.28
C TYR A 139 -3.16 -11.84 -0.98
N GLY A 140 -1.99 -12.06 -1.57
CA GLY A 140 -1.22 -13.27 -1.38
C GLY A 140 -0.59 -13.76 -2.69
N LYS A 141 0.40 -14.64 -2.59
CA LYS A 141 0.96 -15.28 -3.78
C LYS A 141 -0.13 -16.13 -4.41
N GLU A 142 -0.40 -15.92 -5.71
CA GLU A 142 -0.91 -17.00 -6.54
C GLU A 142 -0.12 -18.26 -6.18
N LYS A 143 -0.82 -19.34 -5.86
CA LYS A 143 -0.19 -20.65 -5.99
C LYS A 143 0.15 -20.76 -7.48
N LEU A 144 1.43 -20.56 -7.82
CA LEU A 144 2.01 -21.17 -9.00
C LEU A 144 1.77 -22.69 -8.83
N SER A 145 0.68 -23.16 -9.41
CA SER A 145 0.41 -24.56 -9.70
C SER A 145 1.21 -24.97 -10.93
#